data_AF-A0A238YRI8-F1
#
_entry.id   AF-A0A238YRI8-F1
#
_cell.length_a   1.000
_cell.length_b   1.000
_cell.length_c   1.000
_cell.angle_alpha   90.00
_cell.angle_beta   90.00
_cell.angle_gamma   90.00
#
_symmetry.space_group_name_H-M   'P 1'
#
loop_
_entity.id
_entity.type
_entity.pdbx_description
1 polymer ?
#
loop_
_entity_poly.entity_id
_entity_poly.type
_entity_poly.pdbx_seq_one_letter_code
_entity_poly.pdbx_strand_id
1 'polypeptide(L)'
;MFTKTSAALAAVLMLSGAAWADTVEVQMLNKGAAGTMVFEPAFVHIAPGDTVKFVASSKGHNAETVDGMIPAGAAPFKGKVNEEIEVTLDVDGLYAVKCLPHFAMGMVMTIAVGDAVTMPDGYLEGRLPKKAKERFQEQLGKL
;
A
#
# COMPACT_ATOMS: atom_id res chain seq x y z
N MET A 1 27.70 63.97 -15.63
CA MET A 1 28.50 62.72 -15.71
C MET A 1 27.53 61.55 -15.81
N PHE A 2 27.85 60.54 -16.62
CA PHE A 2 27.00 59.37 -16.87
C PHE A 2 27.49 58.14 -16.09
N THR A 3 26.56 57.42 -15.46
CA THR A 3 26.64 56.03 -14.96
C THR A 3 25.18 55.58 -14.75
N LYS A 4 24.58 54.58 -15.43
CA LYS A 4 24.91 53.13 -15.54
C LYS A 4 25.16 52.52 -14.14
N THR A 5 24.60 51.40 -13.67
CA THR A 5 23.75 50.30 -14.20
C THR A 5 23.23 49.52 -12.95
N SER A 6 22.22 48.63 -12.92
CA SER A 6 21.40 47.90 -13.92
C SER A 6 20.01 47.58 -13.32
N ALA A 7 19.08 47.02 -14.11
CA ALA A 7 17.88 46.36 -13.58
C ALA A 7 18.23 44.96 -13.02
N ALA A 8 17.84 44.69 -11.77
CA ALA A 8 18.02 43.38 -11.14
C ALA A 8 16.76 42.53 -11.33
N LEU A 9 16.78 41.63 -12.32
CA LEU A 9 15.74 40.62 -12.49
C LEU A 9 16.00 39.47 -11.51
N ALA A 10 15.28 39.47 -10.38
CA ALA A 10 15.37 38.39 -9.40
C ALA A 10 14.69 37.13 -9.94
N ALA A 11 15.48 36.19 -10.48
CA ALA A 11 15.00 34.87 -10.84
C ALA A 11 14.69 34.06 -9.57
N VAL A 12 13.41 33.98 -9.20
CA VAL A 12 12.94 33.09 -8.14
C VAL A 12 13.01 31.65 -8.67
N LEU A 13 14.12 30.98 -8.38
CA LEU A 13 14.23 29.53 -8.56
C LEU A 13 13.26 28.84 -7.61
N MET A 14 12.09 28.44 -8.11
CA MET A 14 11.22 27.53 -7.37
C MET A 14 11.91 26.17 -7.31
N LEU A 15 12.57 25.89 -6.17
CA LEU A 15 12.92 24.53 -5.78
C LEU A 15 11.60 23.80 -5.50
N SER A 16 11.01 23.23 -6.55
CA SER A 16 10.09 22.11 -6.40
C SER A 16 10.89 20.97 -5.75
N GLY A 17 10.72 20.79 -4.45
CA GLY A 17 11.36 19.68 -3.73
C GLY A 17 10.97 18.37 -4.38
N ALA A 18 11.96 17.56 -4.76
CA ALA A 18 11.70 16.21 -5.22
C ALA A 18 11.17 15.41 -4.02
N ALA A 19 9.88 15.09 -4.02
CA ALA A 19 9.37 14.02 -3.19
C ALA A 19 10.08 12.74 -3.61
N TRP A 20 10.74 12.07 -2.66
CA TRP A 20 11.32 10.75 -2.90
C TRP A 20 10.24 9.74 -2.58
N ALA A 21 9.92 8.86 -3.54
CA ALA A 21 9.05 7.72 -3.29
C ALA A 21 9.79 6.73 -2.40
N ASP A 22 9.23 6.43 -1.22
CA ASP A 22 9.78 5.44 -0.32
C ASP A 22 9.35 4.02 -0.71
N THR A 23 10.13 3.02 -0.32
CA THR A 23 9.79 1.61 -0.51
C THR A 23 9.62 0.90 0.84
N VAL A 24 8.44 0.35 1.08
CA VAL A 24 8.12 -0.44 2.26
C VAL A 24 8.16 -1.93 1.90
N GLU A 25 9.05 -2.70 2.55
CA GLU A 25 9.07 -4.15 2.40
C GLU A 25 8.01 -4.84 3.29
N VAL A 26 7.29 -5.79 2.70
CA VAL A 26 6.28 -6.63 3.37
C VAL A 26 6.65 -8.10 3.17
N GLN A 27 6.93 -8.79 4.26
CA GLN A 27 7.33 -10.18 4.28
C GLN A 27 6.10 -11.10 4.12
N MET A 28 6.15 -12.05 3.20
CA MET A 28 5.14 -13.11 3.09
C MET A 28 5.59 -14.34 3.88
N LEU A 29 4.84 -14.70 4.94
CA LEU A 29 5.29 -15.66 5.96
C LEU A 29 4.28 -16.78 6.27
N ASN A 30 4.79 -18.01 6.42
CA ASN A 30 4.02 -19.14 6.96
C ASN A 30 3.59 -18.91 8.42
N LYS A 31 4.41 -18.20 9.20
CA LYS A 31 4.15 -17.81 10.58
C LYS A 31 4.90 -16.52 10.91
N GLY A 32 4.22 -15.58 11.56
CA GLY A 32 4.77 -14.32 12.06
C GLY A 32 4.08 -13.91 13.37
N ALA A 33 4.18 -12.63 13.75
CA ALA A 33 3.65 -12.13 15.01
C ALA A 33 2.12 -12.31 15.13
N ALA A 34 1.39 -12.09 14.02
CA ALA A 34 -0.07 -12.23 13.94
C ALA A 34 -0.54 -13.69 13.68
N GLY A 35 0.30 -14.69 13.98
CA GLY A 35 -0.01 -16.12 13.84
C GLY A 35 0.41 -16.71 12.50
N THR A 36 -0.35 -17.69 11.98
CA THR A 36 -0.03 -18.39 10.72
C THR A 36 -0.59 -17.68 9.48
N MET A 37 0.10 -17.86 8.34
CA MET A 37 -0.20 -17.30 7.03
C MET A 37 -0.46 -15.79 7.10
N VAL A 38 0.61 -15.01 7.12
CA VAL A 38 0.58 -13.56 7.37
C VAL A 38 1.46 -12.78 6.40
N PHE A 39 1.02 -11.57 6.08
CA PHE A 39 1.91 -10.51 5.63
C PHE A 39 2.46 -9.80 6.88
N GLU A 40 3.73 -9.44 6.88
CA GLU A 40 4.35 -8.72 8.00
C GLU A 40 5.23 -7.56 7.48
N PRO A 41 4.87 -6.28 7.74
CA PRO A 41 3.69 -5.82 8.48
C PRO A 41 2.36 -6.10 7.75
N ALA A 42 1.28 -6.32 8.52
CA ALA A 42 -0.06 -6.59 7.98
C ALA A 42 -0.91 -5.31 7.77
N PHE A 43 -0.37 -4.15 8.13
CA PHE A 43 -0.93 -2.83 7.87
C PHE A 43 0.23 -1.88 7.62
N VAL A 44 0.14 -1.07 6.55
CA VAL A 44 1.08 0.03 6.28
C VAL A 44 0.31 1.27 5.84
N HIS A 45 0.84 2.44 6.18
CA HIS A 45 0.33 3.74 5.77
C HIS A 45 1.47 4.45 5.06
N ILE A 46 1.25 4.84 3.79
CA ILE A 46 2.27 5.37 2.87
C ILE A 46 1.74 6.59 2.13
N ALA A 47 2.63 7.37 1.52
CA ALA A 47 2.25 8.50 0.67
C ALA A 47 1.85 8.02 -0.75
N PRO A 48 1.05 8.80 -1.51
CA PRO A 48 0.80 8.52 -2.92
C PRO A 48 2.11 8.57 -3.72
N GLY A 49 2.37 7.51 -4.50
CA GLY A 49 3.60 7.32 -5.25
C GLY A 49 4.67 6.49 -4.53
N ASP A 50 4.47 6.13 -3.26
CA ASP A 50 5.31 5.15 -2.57
C ASP A 50 5.09 3.73 -3.13
N THR A 51 6.06 2.85 -2.86
CA THR A 51 6.07 1.47 -3.36
C THR A 51 6.00 0.45 -2.22
N VAL A 52 5.14 -0.56 -2.35
CA VAL A 52 5.14 -1.73 -1.46
C VAL A 52 5.80 -2.90 -2.18
N LYS A 53 6.86 -3.44 -1.58
CA LYS A 53 7.58 -4.61 -2.05
C LYS A 53 7.17 -5.85 -1.27
N PHE A 54 6.58 -6.83 -1.94
CA PHE A 54 6.18 -8.10 -1.35
C PHE A 54 7.32 -9.12 -1.47
N VAL A 55 7.95 -9.42 -0.34
CA VAL A 55 9.15 -10.27 -0.25
C VAL A 55 8.75 -11.73 0.01
N ALA A 56 9.35 -12.67 -0.73
CA ALA A 56 8.98 -14.08 -0.74
C ALA A 56 9.73 -14.91 0.33
N SER A 57 9.80 -14.36 1.55
CA SER A 57 10.50 -14.93 2.73
C SER A 57 9.99 -16.31 3.19
N SER A 58 8.82 -16.74 2.71
CA SER A 58 8.34 -18.12 2.80
C SER A 58 7.74 -18.56 1.46
N LYS A 59 7.91 -19.83 1.11
CA LYS A 59 7.31 -20.41 -0.10
C LYS A 59 5.82 -20.71 0.10
N GLY A 60 5.07 -20.61 -0.99
CA GLY A 60 3.62 -20.89 -1.05
C GLY A 60 2.74 -19.65 -1.08
N HIS A 61 3.31 -18.44 -1.03
CA HIS A 61 2.57 -17.19 -0.94
C HIS A 61 2.58 -16.39 -2.25
N ASN A 62 1.65 -15.46 -2.38
CA ASN A 62 1.58 -14.42 -3.40
C ASN A 62 0.89 -13.20 -2.80
N ALA A 63 0.96 -12.05 -3.48
CA ALA A 63 0.19 -10.87 -3.17
C ALA A 63 -0.72 -10.50 -4.35
N GLU A 64 -2.01 -10.33 -4.10
CA GLU A 64 -2.96 -9.82 -5.08
C GLU A 64 -4.05 -8.98 -4.42
N THR A 65 -4.60 -8.01 -5.13
CA THR A 65 -5.70 -7.18 -4.64
C THR A 65 -6.97 -8.00 -4.42
N VAL A 66 -7.77 -7.63 -3.43
CA VAL A 66 -9.13 -8.17 -3.26
C VAL A 66 -10.07 -7.43 -4.21
N ASP A 67 -10.79 -8.19 -5.04
CA ASP A 67 -11.68 -7.65 -6.07
C ASP A 67 -12.74 -6.72 -5.45
N GLY A 68 -12.81 -5.47 -5.94
CA GLY A 68 -13.74 -4.45 -5.45
C GLY A 68 -13.36 -3.79 -4.12
N MET A 69 -12.16 -4.03 -3.58
CA MET A 69 -11.68 -3.45 -2.31
C MET A 69 -10.33 -2.71 -2.51
N ILE A 70 -10.27 -1.89 -3.56
CA ILE A 70 -9.21 -0.93 -3.85
C ILE A 70 -9.85 0.40 -4.27
N PRO A 71 -9.13 1.55 -4.25
CA PRO A 71 -9.71 2.84 -4.61
C PRO A 71 -10.23 2.88 -6.06
N ALA A 72 -11.25 3.68 -6.31
CA ALA A 72 -11.79 3.86 -7.65
C ALA A 72 -10.74 4.50 -8.58
N GLY A 73 -10.46 3.85 -9.71
CA GLY A 73 -9.41 4.27 -10.65
C GLY A 73 -8.02 3.67 -10.37
N ALA A 74 -7.82 3.00 -9.23
CA ALA A 74 -6.59 2.26 -8.98
C ALA A 74 -6.52 0.97 -9.84
N ALA A 75 -5.32 0.62 -10.30
CA ALA A 75 -5.08 -0.63 -11.01
C ALA A 75 -4.99 -1.82 -10.03
N PRO A 76 -5.69 -2.93 -10.27
CA PRO A 76 -5.49 -4.16 -9.50
C PRO A 76 -4.16 -4.82 -9.85
N PHE A 77 -3.55 -5.52 -8.90
CA PHE A 77 -2.31 -6.27 -9.11
C PHE A 77 -2.42 -7.72 -8.65
N LYS A 78 -1.60 -8.60 -9.24
CA LYS A 78 -1.57 -10.03 -8.93
C LYS A 78 -0.19 -10.64 -9.23
N GLY A 79 0.59 -10.89 -8.17
CA GLY A 79 1.81 -11.70 -8.25
C GLY A 79 1.50 -13.19 -8.37
N LYS A 80 2.41 -13.94 -9.00
CA LYS A 80 2.42 -15.41 -9.01
C LYS A 80 2.87 -15.95 -7.66
N VAL A 81 2.69 -17.25 -7.43
CA VAL A 81 3.15 -17.90 -6.19
C VAL A 81 4.68 -17.97 -6.17
N ASN A 82 5.28 -17.50 -5.07
CA ASN A 82 6.71 -17.26 -4.87
C ASN A 82 7.34 -16.16 -5.74
N GLU A 83 6.54 -15.28 -6.35
CA GLU A 83 7.05 -14.09 -7.05
C GLU A 83 7.16 -12.93 -6.05
N GLU A 84 8.31 -12.25 -6.05
CA GLU A 84 8.41 -10.93 -5.42
C GLU A 84 7.89 -9.89 -6.40
N ILE A 85 7.05 -8.97 -5.91
CA ILE A 85 6.50 -7.89 -6.72
C ILE A 85 6.69 -6.56 -5.98
N GLU A 86 6.94 -5.51 -6.76
CA GLU A 86 6.97 -4.13 -6.31
C GLU A 86 5.75 -3.43 -6.92
N VAL A 87 4.98 -2.74 -6.07
CA VAL A 87 3.73 -2.07 -6.47
C VAL A 87 3.78 -0.62 -5.99
N THR A 88 3.95 0.30 -6.93
CA THR A 88 3.77 1.75 -6.71
C THR A 88 2.28 2.07 -6.62
N LEU A 89 1.89 2.92 -5.67
CA LEU A 89 0.49 3.17 -5.33
C LEU A 89 0.18 4.67 -5.35
N ASP A 90 -0.35 5.16 -6.48
CA ASP A 90 -0.58 6.59 -6.73
C ASP A 90 -1.98 7.12 -6.34
N VAL A 91 -2.92 6.26 -5.94
CA VAL A 91 -4.32 6.66 -5.70
C VAL A 91 -4.66 6.53 -4.22
N ASP A 92 -5.06 7.66 -3.62
CA ASP A 92 -5.46 7.73 -2.21
C ASP A 92 -6.57 6.72 -1.85
N GLY A 93 -6.48 6.16 -0.64
CA GLY A 93 -7.50 5.30 -0.05
C GLY A 93 -6.97 3.96 0.48
N LEU A 94 -7.86 2.98 0.57
CA LEU A 94 -7.56 1.65 1.11
C LEU A 94 -7.44 0.60 0.03
N TYR A 95 -6.34 -0.15 0.07
CA TYR A 95 -6.13 -1.35 -0.72
C TYR A 95 -6.15 -2.59 0.18
N ALA A 96 -7.13 -3.45 0.00
CA ALA A 96 -7.13 -4.79 0.58
C ALA A 96 -6.31 -5.73 -0.30
N VAL A 97 -5.33 -6.41 0.30
CA VAL A 97 -4.47 -7.39 -0.36
C VAL A 97 -4.68 -8.76 0.28
N LYS A 98 -4.72 -9.81 -0.53
CA LYS A 98 -4.83 -11.21 -0.12
C LYS A 98 -3.67 -12.03 -0.69
N CYS A 99 -3.29 -13.09 0.02
CA CYS A 99 -2.62 -14.23 -0.59
C CYS A 99 -3.68 -15.25 -0.99
N LEU A 100 -3.84 -15.52 -2.29
CA LEU A 100 -4.97 -16.30 -2.81
C LEU A 100 -5.03 -17.74 -2.26
N PRO A 101 -3.94 -18.53 -2.23
CA PRO A 101 -3.95 -19.85 -1.58
C PRO A 101 -4.36 -19.86 -0.10
N HIS A 102 -4.14 -18.74 0.60
CA HIS A 102 -4.29 -18.65 2.06
C HIS A 102 -5.36 -17.64 2.51
N PHE A 103 -6.17 -17.13 1.59
CA PHE A 103 -7.19 -16.11 1.88
C PHE A 103 -8.23 -16.61 2.87
N ALA A 104 -8.69 -17.86 2.72
CA ALA A 104 -9.60 -18.51 3.68
C ALA A 104 -8.97 -18.69 5.08
N MET A 105 -7.64 -18.77 5.17
CA MET A 105 -6.89 -18.83 6.42
C MET A 105 -6.59 -17.44 7.00
N GLY A 106 -7.05 -16.37 6.34
CA GLY A 106 -6.90 -14.98 6.76
C GLY A 106 -5.59 -14.32 6.35
N MET A 107 -4.86 -14.82 5.35
CA MET A 107 -3.64 -14.15 4.88
C MET A 107 -3.98 -12.91 4.06
N VAL A 108 -4.11 -11.78 4.75
CA VAL A 108 -4.51 -10.48 4.22
C VAL A 108 -3.72 -9.34 4.86
N MET A 109 -3.62 -8.21 4.15
CA MET A 109 -3.15 -6.94 4.69
C MET A 109 -3.95 -5.77 4.11
N THR A 110 -3.90 -4.65 4.82
CA THR A 110 -4.43 -3.35 4.37
C THR A 110 -3.28 -2.39 4.10
N ILE A 111 -3.32 -1.70 2.97
CA ILE A 111 -2.44 -0.56 2.67
C ILE A 111 -3.32 0.70 2.65
N ALA A 112 -2.97 1.71 3.43
CA ALA A 112 -3.55 3.04 3.40
C ALA A 112 -2.62 4.00 2.65
N VAL A 113 -3.15 4.74 1.68
CA VAL A 113 -2.39 5.66 0.82
C VAL A 113 -2.96 7.07 0.96
N GLY A 114 -2.12 8.04 1.33
CA GLY A 114 -2.51 9.45 1.52
C GLY A 114 -2.91 9.82 2.96
N ASP A 115 -2.96 11.11 3.27
CA ASP A 115 -3.05 11.62 4.66
C ASP A 115 -4.43 11.50 5.31
N ALA A 116 -5.50 11.42 4.52
CA ALA A 116 -6.89 11.53 4.97
C ALA A 116 -7.73 10.27 4.69
N VAL A 117 -7.11 9.09 4.81
CA VAL A 117 -7.76 7.80 4.49
C VAL A 117 -8.80 7.42 5.52
N THR A 118 -10.06 7.32 5.08
CA THR A 118 -11.16 6.77 5.87
C THR A 118 -11.63 5.44 5.29
N MET A 119 -12.19 4.56 6.13
CA MET A 119 -12.81 3.33 5.68
C MET A 119 -14.13 3.64 4.95
N PRO A 120 -14.32 3.21 3.68
CA PRO A 120 -15.60 3.38 2.98
C PRO A 120 -16.75 2.64 3.68
N ASP A 121 -17.96 3.17 3.54
CA ASP A 121 -19.17 2.47 3.96
C ASP A 121 -19.26 1.09 3.28
N GLY A 122 -19.60 0.07 4.06
CA GLY A 122 -19.73 -1.31 3.56
C GLY A 122 -18.43 -1.99 3.12
N TYR A 123 -17.23 -1.40 3.36
CA TYR A 123 -15.94 -1.94 2.88
C TYR A 123 -15.71 -3.42 3.23
N LEU A 124 -16.26 -3.91 4.35
CA LEU A 124 -16.14 -5.30 4.81
C LEU A 124 -17.40 -6.16 4.58
N GLU A 125 -18.37 -5.69 3.79
CA GLU A 125 -19.63 -6.40 3.49
C GLU A 125 -19.52 -7.36 2.30
N GLY A 126 -18.43 -7.28 1.53
CA GLY A 126 -18.12 -8.23 0.46
C GLY A 126 -17.97 -9.68 0.94
N ARG A 127 -17.85 -10.62 -0.02
CA ARG A 127 -17.73 -12.06 0.26
C ARG A 127 -16.35 -12.44 0.81
N LEU A 128 -16.10 -12.02 2.06
CA LEU A 128 -14.87 -12.28 2.79
C LEU A 128 -14.95 -13.58 3.61
N PRO A 129 -13.92 -14.45 3.59
CA PRO A 129 -13.79 -15.50 4.58
C PRO A 129 -13.75 -14.92 6.00
N LYS A 130 -14.41 -15.59 6.97
CA LYS A 130 -14.53 -15.09 8.36
C LYS A 130 -13.21 -14.59 8.94
N LYS A 131 -12.15 -15.40 8.88
CA LYS A 131 -10.82 -15.06 9.43
C LYS A 131 -10.09 -13.95 8.66
N ALA A 132 -10.40 -13.76 7.37
CA ALA A 132 -9.90 -12.62 6.60
C ALA A 132 -10.61 -11.33 7.04
N LYS A 133 -11.95 -11.37 7.21
CA LYS A 133 -12.71 -10.23 7.72
C LYS A 133 -12.26 -9.81 9.13
N GLU A 134 -12.05 -10.77 10.03
CA GLU A 134 -11.52 -10.52 11.39
C GLU A 134 -10.16 -9.80 11.36
N ARG A 135 -9.22 -10.26 10.52
CA ARG A 135 -7.90 -9.61 10.37
C ARG A 135 -7.97 -8.25 9.68
N PHE A 136 -8.83 -8.06 8.69
CA PHE A 136 -9.07 -6.72 8.12
C PHE A 136 -9.63 -5.76 9.18
N GLN A 137 -10.54 -6.20 10.05
CA GLN A 137 -11.05 -5.37 11.15
C GLN A 137 -9.93 -4.96 12.13
N GLU A 138 -9.03 -5.88 12.48
CA GLU A 138 -7.85 -5.58 13.32
C GLU A 138 -6.89 -4.59 12.64
N GLN A 139 -6.69 -4.71 11.33
CA GLN A 139 -5.82 -3.83 10.54
C GLN A 139 -6.42 -2.42 10.40
N LEU A 140 -7.72 -2.32 10.13
CA LEU A 140 -8.44 -1.06 9.95
C LEU A 140 -8.64 -0.29 11.26
N GLY A 141 -8.50 -0.96 12.42
CA GLY A 141 -8.42 -0.30 13.73
C GLY A 141 -7.11 0.46 13.99
N LYS A 142 -6.24 0.60 12.98
CA LYS A 142 -4.98 1.37 13.01
C LYS A 142 -5.01 2.64 12.13
N LEU A 143 -6.15 2.92 11.50
CA LEU A 143 -6.43 4.20 10.83
C LEU A 143 -6.65 5.31 11.87
#